data_AF-A0A2H5Q6V9-F1
#
_entry.id   AF-A0A2H5Q6V9-F1
#
_cell.length_a   1.000
_cell.length_b   1.000
_cell.length_c   1.000
_cell.angle_alpha   90.00
_cell.angle_beta   90.00
_cell.angle_gamma   90.00
#
_symmetry.space_group_name_H-M   'P 1'
#
loop_
_entity.id
_entity.type
_entity.pdbx_description
1 polymer ?
#
loop_
_entity_poly.entity_id
_entity_poly.type
_entity_poly.pdbx_seq_one_letter_code
_entity_poly.pdbx_strand_id
1 'polypeptide(L)'
;MSKSKKIMLKSSDGEVFEVDEVHMIEDDCAVDRIPLPNVTIKIFYKAIKYCNKHDEASMFDDLATTSIDDDLKAWDADLVKVD
;
A
#
# COMPACT_ATOMS: atom_id res chain seq x y z
N MET A 1 -16.19 2.56 19.48
CA MET A 1 -15.62 3.17 18.26
C MET A 1 -14.11 3.18 18.43
N SER A 2 -13.41 2.18 17.89
CA SER A 2 -11.95 2.13 17.95
C SER A 2 -11.38 3.32 17.16
N LYS A 3 -10.45 4.07 17.77
CA LYS A 3 -9.71 5.12 17.08
C LYS A 3 -8.79 4.42 16.08
N SER A 4 -8.89 4.73 14.80
CA SER A 4 -7.83 4.39 13.84
C SER A 4 -6.55 5.06 14.34
N LYS A 5 -5.61 4.27 14.88
CA LYS A 5 -4.27 4.78 15.16
C LYS A 5 -3.62 5.06 13.80
N LYS A 6 -2.88 6.15 13.71
CA LYS A 6 -2.14 6.48 12.50
C LYS A 6 -0.67 6.26 12.78
N ILE A 7 0.02 5.56 11.89
CA ILE A 7 1.44 5.28 12.00
C ILE A 7 2.23 6.22 11.09
N MET A 8 3.38 6.69 11.56
CA MET A 8 4.32 7.42 10.72
C MET A 8 5.38 6.47 10.20
N LEU A 9 5.57 6.48 8.90
CA LEU A 9 6.59 5.70 8.22
C LEU A 9 7.59 6.68 7.60
N LYS A 10 8.89 6.38 7.66
CA LYS A 10 9.95 7.24 7.09
C LYS A 10 10.68 6.51 5.97
N SER A 11 10.63 7.05 4.75
CA SER A 11 11.37 6.54 3.59
C SER A 11 12.88 6.71 3.73
N SER A 12 13.61 6.00 2.87
CA SER A 12 15.06 6.12 2.71
C SER A 12 15.52 7.53 2.30
N ASP A 13 14.68 8.25 1.55
CA ASP A 13 14.90 9.66 1.14
C ASP A 13 14.63 10.67 2.28
N GLY A 14 14.23 10.18 3.45
CA GLY A 14 13.98 11.01 4.62
C GLY A 14 12.56 11.59 4.70
N GLU A 15 11.72 11.35 3.70
CA GLU A 15 10.32 11.77 3.71
C GLU A 15 9.48 10.89 4.62
N VAL A 16 8.51 11.50 5.30
CA VAL A 16 7.66 10.85 6.31
C VAL A 16 6.20 10.86 5.83
N PHE A 17 5.50 9.76 6.02
CA PHE A 17 4.11 9.57 5.59
C PHE A 17 3.28 8.96 6.72
N GLU A 18 2.04 9.40 6.79
CA GLU A 18 1.05 8.95 7.77
C GLU A 18 0.11 7.96 7.08
N VAL A 19 -0.02 6.75 7.62
CA VAL A 19 -0.97 5.74 7.12
C VAL A 19 -1.83 5.21 8.27
N ASP A 20 -3.06 4.83 7.99
CA ASP A 20 -3.94 4.20 8.97
C ASP A 20 -3.38 2.83 9.39
N GLU A 21 -3.34 2.59 10.69
CA GLU A 21 -2.98 1.31 11.28
C GLU A 21 -3.97 0.25 10.82
N VAL A 22 -3.47 -0.72 10.04
CA VAL A 22 -4.18 -1.97 9.81
C VAL A 22 -3.90 -2.91 10.98
N HIS A 23 -4.90 -3.70 11.40
CA HIS A 23 -4.96 -4.56 12.59
C HIS A 23 -3.81 -5.58 12.80
N MET A 24 -2.73 -5.51 12.03
CA MET A 24 -1.60 -6.44 12.04
C MET A 24 -0.35 -5.94 12.77
N ILE A 25 -0.35 -4.70 13.26
CA ILE A 25 0.74 -4.21 14.12
C ILE A 25 0.38 -4.63 15.54
N GLU A 26 1.05 -5.67 16.06
CA GLU A 26 0.90 -6.11 17.46
C GLU A 26 1.00 -4.87 18.36
N ASP A 27 0.09 -4.69 19.33
CA ASP A 27 -0.17 -3.43 20.07
C ASP A 27 1.09 -2.83 20.75
N ASP A 28 2.18 -3.60 20.87
CA ASP A 28 3.47 -3.22 21.45
C ASP A 28 4.51 -2.73 20.42
N CYS A 29 4.23 -2.84 19.11
CA CYS A 29 5.15 -2.49 18.02
C CYS A 29 4.90 -1.07 17.45
N ALA A 30 4.32 -0.17 18.25
CA ALA A 30 4.13 1.22 17.87
C ALA A 30 5.34 2.08 18.30
N VAL A 31 6.50 1.83 17.68
CA VAL A 31 7.51 2.89 17.61
C VAL A 31 6.92 3.95 16.70
N ASP A 32 6.66 5.14 17.24
CA ASP A 32 5.99 6.30 16.61
C ASP A 32 6.46 6.58 15.17
N ARG A 33 7.67 6.13 14.80
CA ARG A 33 8.20 6.11 13.44
C ARG A 33 8.79 4.75 13.07
N ILE A 34 8.25 4.12 12.03
CA ILE A 34 8.83 2.91 11.41
C ILE A 34 9.73 3.35 10.23
N PRO A 35 11.05 3.18 10.31
CA PRO A 35 11.93 3.50 9.20
C PRO A 35 11.85 2.41 8.12
N LEU A 36 11.69 2.83 6.86
CA LEU A 36 11.77 2.01 5.65
C LEU A 36 13.06 2.34 4.89
N PRO A 37 14.22 1.77 5.30
CA PRO A 37 15.53 2.19 4.80
C PRO A 37 15.80 1.86 3.33
N ASN A 38 15.01 0.97 2.73
CA ASN A 38 15.18 0.53 1.34
C ASN A 38 14.04 1.00 0.42
N VAL A 39 13.12 1.82 0.93
CA VAL A 39 11.93 2.25 0.19
C VAL A 39 11.99 3.76 0.05
N THR A 40 12.15 4.24 -1.18
CA THR A 40 11.99 5.66 -1.51
C THR A 40 10.51 6.04 -1.48
N ILE A 41 10.19 7.32 -1.35
CA ILE A 41 8.79 7.76 -1.35
C ILE A 41 8.05 7.33 -2.62
N LYS A 42 8.74 7.35 -3.77
CA LYS A 42 8.14 7.02 -5.07
C LYS A 42 7.71 5.55 -5.09
N ILE A 43 8.54 4.66 -4.56
CA ILE A 43 8.22 3.23 -4.45
C ILE A 43 7.09 3.03 -3.44
N PHE A 44 7.11 3.77 -2.32
CA PHE A 44 6.04 3.68 -1.32
C PHE A 44 4.67 4.09 -1.88
N TYR A 45 4.60 5.19 -2.64
CA TYR A 45 3.37 5.59 -3.32
C TYR A 45 2.89 4.55 -4.33
N LYS A 46 3.80 3.92 -5.08
CA LYS A 46 3.45 2.81 -5.98
C LYS A 46 2.85 1.63 -5.21
N ALA A 47 3.40 1.29 -4.04
CA ALA A 47 2.86 0.23 -3.18
C ALA A 47 1.47 0.56 -2.64
N ILE A 48 1.22 1.78 -2.16
CA ILE A 48 -0.13 2.20 -1.74
C ILE A 48 -1.11 2.12 -2.91
N LYS A 49 -0.70 2.63 -4.08
CA LYS A 49 -1.52 2.62 -5.29
C LYS A 49 -1.90 1.18 -5.69
N TYR A 50 -0.96 0.24 -5.56
CA TYR A 50 -1.19 -1.19 -5.78
C TYR A 50 -2.22 -1.74 -4.81
N CYS A 51 -2.03 -1.53 -3.49
CA CYS A 51 -2.97 -2.01 -2.47
C CYS A 51 -4.40 -1.52 -2.73
N ASN A 52 -4.57 -0.23 -3.01
CA ASN A 52 -5.90 0.34 -3.27
C ASN A 52 -6.53 -0.21 -4.56
N LYS A 53 -5.74 -0.39 -5.62
CA LYS A 53 -6.26 -0.88 -6.90
C LYS A 53 -6.76 -2.32 -6.80
N HIS A 54 -6.04 -3.15 -6.06
CA HIS A 54 -6.39 -4.56 -5.85
C HIS A 54 -7.51 -4.73 -4.81
N ASP A 55 -7.59 -3.86 -3.79
CA ASP A 55 -8.73 -3.82 -2.87
C ASP A 55 -10.04 -3.47 -3.63
N GLU A 56 -10.02 -2.42 -4.45
CA GLU A 56 -11.15 -2.05 -5.32
C GLU A 56 -11.55 -3.21 -6.25
N ALA A 57 -10.57 -3.85 -6.90
CA ALA A 57 -10.84 -5.00 -7.77
C ALA A 57 -11.45 -6.19 -7.03
N SER A 58 -11.02 -6.45 -5.79
CA SER A 58 -11.53 -7.55 -4.97
C SER A 58 -13.02 -7.39 -4.63
N MET A 59 -13.55 -6.16 -4.63
CA MET A 59 -14.98 -5.91 -4.45
C MET A 59 -15.83 -6.37 -5.64
N PHE A 60 -15.22 -6.55 -6.82
CA PHE A 60 -15.88 -6.98 -8.05
C PHE A 60 -15.65 -8.45 -8.40
N ASP A 61 -15.02 -9.24 -7.50
CA ASP A 61 -14.65 -10.65 -7.72
C ASP A 61 -15.85 -11.57 -8.02
N ASP A 62 -17.04 -11.25 -7.49
CA ASP A 62 -18.30 -11.98 -7.80
C ASP A 62 -18.74 -11.81 -9.27
N LEU A 63 -18.20 -10.78 -9.95
CA LEU A 63 -18.31 -10.51 -11.39
C LEU A 63 -16.91 -10.58 -12.04
N ALA A 64 -16.09 -11.56 -11.69
CA ALA A 64 -14.79 -11.79 -12.33
C ALA A 64 -14.96 -12.13 -13.82
N THR A 65 -15.10 -11.09 -14.65
CA THR A 65 -14.97 -11.19 -16.09
C THR A 65 -13.49 -11.23 -16.43
N THR A 66 -13.09 -12.11 -17.36
CA THR A 66 -11.70 -12.28 -17.81
C THR A 66 -11.04 -10.95 -18.21
N SER A 67 -11.82 -9.94 -18.56
CA SER A 67 -11.35 -8.59 -18.88
C SER A 67 -10.76 -7.84 -17.68
N ILE A 68 -11.35 -7.92 -16.48
CA ILE A 68 -10.86 -7.18 -15.29
C ILE A 68 -9.48 -7.71 -14.85
N ASP A 69 -9.28 -9.02 -14.93
CA ASP A 69 -8.01 -9.68 -14.63
C ASP A 69 -6.92 -9.30 -15.65
N ASP A 70 -7.26 -9.22 -16.95
CA ASP A 70 -6.31 -8.81 -18.00
C ASP A 70 -5.90 -7.33 -17.84
N ASP A 71 -6.87 -6.44 -17.54
CA ASP A 71 -6.62 -5.03 -17.23
C ASP A 71 -5.73 -4.85 -15.98
N LEU A 72 -5.96 -5.63 -14.91
CA LEU A 72 -5.09 -5.62 -13.72
C LEU A 72 -3.68 -6.09 -14.04
N LYS A 73 -3.52 -7.18 -14.80
CA LYS A 73 -2.20 -7.68 -15.22
C LYS A 73 -1.43 -6.66 -16.05
N ALA A 74 -2.10 -5.99 -17.00
CA ALA A 74 -1.48 -4.93 -17.78
C ALA A 74 -1.07 -3.74 -16.91
N TRP A 75 -1.92 -3.38 -15.95
CA TRP A 75 -1.63 -2.31 -14.99
C TRP A 75 -0.47 -2.65 -14.04
N ASP A 76 -0.43 -3.86 -13.51
CA ASP A 76 0.67 -4.36 -12.67
C ASP A 76 2.00 -4.36 -13.44
N ALA A 77 1.98 -4.79 -14.71
CA ALA A 77 3.14 -4.78 -15.60
C ALA A 77 3.67 -3.36 -15.85
N ASP A 78 2.82 -2.33 -15.81
CA ASP A 78 3.24 -0.94 -15.93
C ASP A 78 3.75 -0.37 -14.60
N LEU A 79 3.14 -0.76 -13.48
CA LEU A 79 3.54 -0.33 -12.15
C LEU A 79 4.99 -0.73 -11.81
N VAL A 80 5.36 -1.97 -12.18
CA VAL A 80 6.71 -2.53 -11.95
C VAL A 80 7.78 -1.97 -12.86
N LYS A 81 7.42 -1.20 -13.89
CA LYS A 81 8.39 -0.40 -14.64
C LYS A 81 8.84 0.75 -13.74
N VAL A 82 9.95 0.50 -13.06
CA VAL A 82 10.69 1.49 -12.28
C VAL A 82 11.82 1.99 -13.16
N ASP A 83 11.68 3.21 -13.68
CA ASP A 83 12.80 3.97 -14.27
C ASP A 83 13.81 4.38 -13.19
#